data_AF-A0A947C0F1-F1
#
_entry.id   AF-A0A947C0F1-F1
#
_cell.length_a   1.000
_cell.length_b   1.000
_cell.length_c   1.000
_cell.angle_alpha   90.00
_cell.angle_beta   90.00
_cell.angle_gamma   90.00
#
_symmetry.space_group_name_H-M   'P 1'
#
loop_
_entity.id
_entity.type
_entity.pdbx_description
1 polymer ?
#
loop_
_entity_poly.entity_id
_entity_poly.type
_entity_poly.pdbx_seq_one_letter_code
_entity_poly.pdbx_strand_id
1 'polypeptide(L)'
;YSLTGNNAQMETSFSNHNISLSAYVDKFVKFRALYRHDGFHYTGTEANVSFLIDNVTLTDAKSVVNSSLIDINATNSFSFTPASGKQYALAVRAIPWDGYPGTDWGPIFYATASAQDDNDGDGEPDSSDTDDDNDGVPDISDAYPLISLDGRVDTDNDGAPDNCDSACLATGMLADTDDDGDGFTDQEEIEAGTSPTDPNNYPKGSTILKILPLLLNQE
;
A
#
# COMPACT_ATOMS: atom_id res chain seq x y z
N TYR A 1 -22.53 -0.21 30.32
CA TYR A 1 -23.48 -0.57 31.39
C TYR A 1 -22.79 -0.31 32.73
N SER A 2 -23.50 0.18 33.75
CA SER A 2 -22.94 0.40 35.09
C SER A 2 -23.80 -0.30 36.13
N LEU A 3 -23.18 -1.15 36.94
CA LEU A 3 -23.76 -1.71 38.17
C LEU A 3 -23.06 -1.07 39.37
N THR A 4 -23.84 -0.72 40.38
CA THR A 4 -23.36 -0.17 41.64
C THR A 4 -23.17 -1.31 42.64
N GLY A 5 -21.95 -1.49 43.14
CA GLY A 5 -21.65 -2.49 44.16
C GLY A 5 -22.18 -2.06 45.54
N ASN A 6 -22.78 -2.99 46.27
CA ASN A 6 -23.25 -2.83 47.65
C ASN A 6 -22.03 -2.91 48.61
N ASN A 7 -21.80 -1.84 49.37
CA ASN A 7 -20.77 -1.75 50.41
C ASN A 7 -20.75 -2.97 51.36
N ALA A 8 -19.85 -3.92 51.08
CA ALA A 8 -19.36 -4.96 51.98
C ALA A 8 -20.24 -6.19 52.24
N GLN A 9 -21.28 -6.43 51.45
CA GLN A 9 -21.88 -7.77 51.35
C GLN A 9 -21.29 -8.49 50.13
N MET A 10 -20.70 -9.67 50.35
CA MET A 10 -20.28 -10.55 49.25
C MET A 10 -21.45 -10.69 48.27
N GLU A 11 -21.24 -10.29 47.02
CA GLU A 11 -22.21 -10.55 45.97
C GLU A 11 -22.32 -12.06 45.78
N THR A 12 -23.43 -12.66 46.20
CA THR A 12 -23.63 -14.12 46.14
C THR A 12 -24.05 -14.61 44.76
N SER A 13 -24.20 -13.71 43.79
CA SER A 13 -24.56 -14.04 42.41
C SER A 13 -23.92 -13.08 41.41
N PHE A 14 -23.27 -13.64 40.39
CA PHE A 14 -22.68 -12.89 39.29
C PHE A 14 -23.68 -12.63 38.17
N SER A 15 -23.62 -11.46 37.55
CA SER A 15 -24.36 -11.16 36.32
C SER A 15 -23.52 -11.53 35.10
N ASN A 16 -23.97 -12.52 34.33
CA ASN A 16 -23.34 -12.87 33.07
C ASN A 16 -23.72 -11.85 31.99
N HIS A 17 -22.73 -11.30 31.31
CA HIS A 17 -22.92 -10.37 30.20
C HIS A 17 -22.31 -10.93 28.93
N ASN A 18 -23.16 -11.18 27.92
CA ASN A 18 -22.74 -11.61 26.60
C ASN A 18 -22.79 -10.41 25.64
N ILE A 19 -21.65 -10.07 25.03
CA ILE A 19 -21.56 -8.99 24.06
C ILE A 19 -21.16 -9.61 22.72
N SER A 20 -22.05 -9.54 21.73
CA SER A 20 -21.71 -9.96 20.37
C SER A 20 -20.76 -8.94 19.74
N LEU A 21 -19.66 -9.43 19.18
CA LEU A 21 -18.65 -8.58 18.52
C LEU A 21 -18.86 -8.44 17.00
N SER A 22 -19.92 -9.06 16.45
CA SER A 22 -20.18 -9.05 15.01
C SER A 22 -20.37 -7.64 14.40
N ALA A 23 -20.82 -6.66 15.19
CA ALA A 23 -20.95 -5.27 14.74
C ALA A 23 -19.59 -4.51 14.65
N TYR A 24 -18.52 -5.14 15.14
CA TYR A 24 -17.19 -4.56 15.25
C TYR A 24 -16.15 -5.31 14.41
N VAL A 25 -16.59 -6.09 13.42
CA VAL A 25 -15.70 -6.69 12.40
C VAL A 25 -14.82 -5.59 11.79
N ASP A 26 -13.51 -5.89 11.71
CA ASP A 26 -12.44 -5.00 11.23
C ASP A 26 -12.29 -3.66 11.99
N LYS A 27 -12.88 -3.55 13.19
CA LYS A 27 -12.73 -2.38 14.07
C LYS A 27 -11.95 -2.75 15.32
N PHE A 28 -11.12 -1.82 15.79
CA PHE A 28 -10.48 -1.96 17.10
C PHE A 28 -11.51 -1.80 18.23
N VAL A 29 -11.68 -2.84 19.04
CA VAL A 29 -12.57 -2.83 20.20
C VAL A 29 -11.75 -2.68 21.48
N LYS A 30 -12.05 -1.64 22.26
CA LYS A 30 -11.49 -1.45 23.62
C LYS A 30 -12.58 -1.73 24.64
N PHE A 31 -12.37 -2.71 25.50
CA PHE A 31 -13.24 -2.95 26.64
C PHE A 31 -12.77 -2.10 27.82
N ARG A 32 -13.70 -1.38 28.45
CA ARG A 32 -13.44 -0.66 29.70
C ARG A 32 -14.50 -1.07 30.71
N ALA A 33 -14.07 -1.73 31.79
CA ALA A 33 -14.89 -1.89 32.97
C ALA A 33 -14.80 -0.58 33.78
N LEU A 34 -15.93 0.08 34.02
CA LEU A 34 -16.00 1.18 34.98
C LEU A 34 -16.65 0.67 36.25
N TYR A 35 -15.87 0.68 37.33
CA TYR A 35 -16.43 0.65 38.67
C TYR A 35 -16.86 2.08 39.04
N ARG A 36 -18.14 2.27 39.34
CA ARG A 36 -18.65 3.53 39.90
C ARG A 36 -19.15 3.24 41.31
N HIS A 37 -18.65 4.02 42.26
CA HIS A 37 -19.07 3.96 43.65
C HIS A 37 -19.38 5.37 44.14
N ASP A 38 -20.45 5.49 44.93
CA ASP A 38 -20.84 6.72 45.59
C ASP A 38 -20.54 6.59 47.10
N GLY A 39 -19.43 7.19 47.58
CA GLY A 39 -19.08 7.24 49.01
C GLY A 39 -17.59 7.04 49.34
N PHE A 40 -17.26 6.86 50.64
CA PHE A 40 -15.90 6.59 51.10
C PHE A 40 -15.52 5.11 50.88
N HIS A 41 -14.42 4.88 50.16
CA HIS A 41 -13.82 3.56 49.95
C HIS A 41 -12.91 3.14 51.12
N TYR A 42 -12.98 1.86 51.51
CA TYR A 42 -11.96 1.19 52.31
C TYR A 42 -11.36 0.08 51.45
N THR A 43 -10.15 0.27 50.93
CA THR A 43 -9.40 -0.81 50.26
C THR A 43 -8.71 -1.66 51.34
N GLY A 44 -9.51 -2.41 52.11
CA GLY A 44 -8.98 -3.37 53.06
C GLY A 44 -8.26 -4.50 52.34
N THR A 45 -7.07 -4.90 52.81
CA THR A 45 -6.26 -6.01 52.26
C THR A 45 -6.65 -7.37 52.86
N GLU A 46 -7.81 -7.46 53.51
CA GLU A 46 -8.31 -8.70 54.08
C GLU A 46 -8.72 -9.68 52.96
N ALA A 47 -8.53 -10.98 53.19
CA ALA A 47 -8.68 -12.03 52.16
C ALA A 47 -10.07 -12.10 51.47
N ASN A 48 -11.07 -11.38 51.99
CA ASN A 48 -12.45 -11.39 51.53
C ASN A 48 -12.97 -10.00 51.09
N VAL A 49 -12.07 -9.02 50.94
CA VAL A 49 -12.43 -7.65 50.51
C VAL A 49 -11.63 -7.30 49.27
N SER A 50 -12.12 -7.69 48.09
CA SER A 50 -11.62 -7.25 46.79
C SER A 50 -12.69 -7.41 45.72
N PHE A 51 -12.59 -6.66 44.62
CA PHE A 51 -13.36 -6.95 43.41
C PHE A 51 -12.73 -8.15 42.69
N LEU A 52 -13.56 -9.08 42.21
CA LEU A 52 -13.13 -10.18 41.36
C LEU A 52 -13.85 -10.08 40.03
N ILE A 53 -13.08 -9.94 38.95
CA ILE A 53 -13.54 -10.19 37.59
C ILE A 53 -13.05 -11.59 37.26
N ASP A 54 -13.96 -12.53 37.08
CA ASP A 54 -13.63 -13.92 36.78
C ASP A 54 -14.38 -14.39 35.51
N ASN A 55 -13.86 -15.41 34.83
CA ASN A 55 -14.47 -16.06 33.67
C ASN A 55 -14.73 -15.18 32.44
N VAL A 56 -13.82 -14.24 32.11
CA VAL A 56 -13.87 -13.52 30.83
C VAL A 56 -13.49 -14.48 29.69
N THR A 57 -14.47 -14.91 28.90
CA THR A 57 -14.26 -15.74 27.71
C THR A 57 -14.49 -14.89 26.46
N LEU A 58 -13.45 -14.72 25.64
CA LEU A 58 -13.55 -14.10 24.32
C LEU A 58 -13.62 -15.21 23.26
N THR A 59 -14.75 -15.34 22.58
CA THR A 59 -14.91 -16.25 21.44
C THR A 59 -14.61 -15.50 20.14
N ASP A 60 -14.06 -16.21 19.13
CA ASP A 60 -13.70 -15.65 17.81
C ASP A 60 -12.68 -14.49 17.81
N ALA A 61 -11.94 -14.33 18.92
CA ALA A 61 -10.84 -13.38 19.01
C ALA A 61 -9.51 -14.02 18.55
N LYS A 62 -8.80 -13.36 17.63
CA LYS A 62 -7.45 -13.76 17.24
C LYS A 62 -6.44 -13.12 18.20
N SER A 63 -5.81 -13.94 19.05
CA SER A 63 -4.65 -13.48 19.84
C SER A 63 -3.44 -13.35 18.90
N VAL A 64 -2.83 -12.18 18.84
CA VAL A 64 -1.52 -12.02 18.19
C VAL A 64 -0.46 -12.46 19.18
N VAL A 65 -0.19 -13.76 19.18
CA VAL A 65 0.94 -14.36 19.91
C VAL A 65 2.15 -14.30 18.99
N ASN A 66 3.24 -13.69 19.47
CA ASN A 66 4.56 -13.55 18.81
C ASN A 66 4.77 -12.30 17.93
N SER A 67 4.43 -11.10 18.42
CA SER A 67 5.07 -9.89 17.89
C SER A 67 6.48 -9.76 18.48
N SER A 68 7.49 -9.73 17.62
CA SER A 68 8.84 -9.29 18.05
C SER A 68 8.79 -7.77 18.20
N LEU A 69 8.94 -7.29 19.44
CA LEU A 69 9.10 -5.86 19.70
C LEU A 69 10.55 -5.49 19.40
N ILE A 70 10.73 -4.53 18.50
CA ILE A 70 12.03 -3.93 18.20
C ILE A 70 11.98 -2.52 18.77
N ASP A 71 12.73 -2.27 19.84
CA ASP A 71 12.90 -0.94 20.38
C ASP A 71 13.87 -0.15 19.49
N ILE A 72 13.40 0.94 18.91
CA ILE A 72 14.24 1.88 18.16
C ILE A 72 14.57 3.06 19.08
N ASN A 73 15.79 3.08 19.62
CA ASN A 73 16.27 4.15 20.51
C ASN A 73 16.72 5.36 19.69
N ALA A 74 15.76 6.17 19.27
CA ALA A 74 15.98 7.43 18.56
C ALA A 74 15.72 8.65 19.46
N THR A 75 16.60 9.65 19.42
CA THR A 75 16.46 10.87 20.23
C THR A 75 15.56 11.92 19.59
N ASN A 76 15.58 12.03 18.25
CA ASN A 76 14.89 13.11 17.52
C ASN A 76 14.16 12.63 16.26
N SER A 77 14.61 11.53 15.66
CA SER A 77 14.00 10.89 14.48
C SER A 77 14.46 9.44 14.37
N PHE A 78 13.62 8.59 13.80
CA PHE A 78 14.00 7.23 13.43
C PHE A 78 13.58 6.95 11.98
N SER A 79 14.32 6.06 11.33
CA SER A 79 13.91 5.46 10.07
C SER A 79 13.67 3.98 10.30
N PHE A 80 12.57 3.48 9.76
CA PHE A 80 12.19 2.07 9.80
C PHE A 80 11.75 1.69 8.39
N THR A 81 12.45 0.72 7.79
CA THR A 81 12.10 0.17 6.48
C THR A 81 11.28 -1.10 6.71
N PRO A 82 9.95 -1.05 6.61
CA PRO A 82 9.14 -2.24 6.75
C PRO A 82 9.38 -3.20 5.59
N ALA A 83 9.39 -4.50 5.87
CA ALA A 83 9.20 -5.50 4.81
C ALA A 83 7.78 -5.34 4.23
N SER A 84 7.70 -5.34 2.89
CA SER A 84 6.45 -5.24 2.12
C SER A 84 5.40 -6.27 2.57
N GLY A 85 4.12 -5.87 2.49
CA GLY A 85 2.97 -6.74 2.66
C GLY A 85 2.61 -7.06 4.12
N LYS A 86 3.25 -6.40 5.08
CA LYS A 86 2.98 -6.59 6.52
C LYS A 86 2.35 -5.37 7.14
N GLN A 87 1.47 -5.61 8.12
CA GLN A 87 0.96 -4.58 9.01
C GLN A 87 1.89 -4.43 10.22
N TYR A 88 2.28 -3.20 10.52
CA TYR A 88 3.16 -2.82 11.61
C TYR A 88 2.39 -2.02 12.64
N ALA A 89 2.59 -2.35 13.91
CA ALA A 89 2.11 -1.58 15.05
C ALA A 89 3.24 -0.68 15.54
N LEU A 90 3.04 0.63 15.45
CA LEU A 90 3.97 1.66 15.89
C LEU A 90 3.45 2.28 17.19
N ALA A 91 4.30 2.36 18.20
CA ALA A 91 4.03 3.07 19.44
C ALA A 91 5.27 3.87 19.83
N VAL A 92 5.05 5.01 20.49
CA VAL A 92 6.13 5.90 20.96
C VAL A 92 5.98 6.10 22.46
N ARG A 93 7.09 6.19 23.18
CA ARG A 93 7.14 6.57 24.60
C ARG A 93 8.28 7.55 24.83
N ALA A 94 8.17 8.34 25.90
CA ALA A 94 9.26 9.23 26.30
C ALA A 94 10.19 8.51 27.30
N ILE A 95 11.49 8.70 27.13
CA ILE A 95 12.52 8.31 28.12
C ILE A 95 13.22 9.59 28.57
N PRO A 96 12.80 10.19 29.71
CA PRO A 96 13.28 11.51 30.12
C PRO A 96 14.73 11.54 30.63
N TRP A 97 15.32 10.40 31.03
CA TRP A 97 16.75 10.27 31.35
C TRP A 97 17.21 8.80 31.29
N ASP A 98 18.52 8.61 31.16
CA ASP A 98 19.15 7.28 31.11
C ASP A 98 18.92 6.49 32.40
N GLY A 99 18.43 5.25 32.25
CA GLY A 99 18.11 4.36 33.37
C GLY A 99 16.68 4.45 33.90
N TYR A 100 15.85 5.37 33.38
CA TYR A 100 14.39 5.31 33.58
C TYR A 100 13.76 4.31 32.60
N PRO A 101 12.85 3.42 33.02
CA PRO A 101 12.24 2.41 32.15
C PRO A 101 11.34 2.98 31.03
N GLY A 102 11.13 4.30 30.99
CA GLY A 102 10.27 5.00 30.05
C GLY A 102 8.88 5.27 30.61
N THR A 103 8.14 6.20 30.01
CA THR A 103 6.70 6.38 30.28
C THR A 103 5.90 5.19 29.76
N ASP A 104 4.62 5.14 30.11
CA ASP A 104 3.67 4.28 29.41
C ASP A 104 3.74 4.53 27.90
N TRP A 105 3.54 3.45 27.13
CA TRP A 105 3.47 3.54 25.68
C TRP A 105 2.29 4.41 25.25
N GLY A 106 2.54 5.24 24.24
CA GLY A 106 1.50 5.98 23.54
C GLY A 106 0.51 5.07 22.80
N PRO A 107 -0.51 5.64 22.16
CA PRO A 107 -1.45 4.87 21.36
C PRO A 107 -0.72 4.08 20.26
N ILE A 108 -1.21 2.88 19.99
CA ILE A 108 -0.74 2.06 18.88
C ILE A 108 -1.33 2.63 17.57
N PHE A 109 -0.45 2.97 16.63
CA PHE A 109 -0.77 3.27 15.24
C PHE A 109 -0.50 2.04 14.39
N TYR A 110 -1.44 1.69 13.52
CA TYR A 110 -1.23 0.62 12.56
C TYR A 110 -0.88 1.23 11.22
N ALA A 111 0.27 0.85 10.69
CA ALA A 111 0.69 1.18 9.34
C ALA A 111 0.77 -0.12 8.55
N THR A 112 0.11 -0.18 7.40
CA THR A 112 0.35 -1.27 6.45
C THR A 112 1.47 -0.81 5.53
N ALA A 113 2.57 -1.53 5.51
CA ALA A 113 3.54 -1.36 4.44
C ALA A 113 2.98 -2.07 3.22
N SER A 114 2.47 -1.29 2.26
CA SER A 114 2.31 -1.81 0.91
C SER A 114 3.72 -1.87 0.31
N ALA A 115 4.07 -2.93 -0.42
CA ALA A 115 4.98 -2.70 -1.54
C ALA A 115 4.32 -1.60 -2.37
N GLN A 116 5.07 -0.56 -2.66
CA GLN A 116 4.81 0.12 -3.91
C GLN A 116 5.45 -0.76 -4.98
N ASP A 117 4.82 -0.75 -6.15
CA ASP A 117 5.48 -1.28 -7.33
C ASP A 117 6.74 -0.41 -7.55
N ASP A 118 7.80 -1.07 -7.97
CA ASP A 118 9.19 -0.60 -8.09
C ASP A 118 9.77 -1.52 -9.18
N ASN A 119 9.39 -1.20 -10.42
CA ASN A 119 9.46 -2.13 -11.53
C ASN A 119 10.91 -2.33 -12.04
N ASP A 120 11.77 -1.35 -11.84
CA ASP A 120 13.21 -1.41 -12.12
C ASP A 120 14.09 -1.78 -10.90
N GLY A 121 13.55 -1.67 -9.68
CA GLY A 121 14.25 -1.98 -8.44
C GLY A 121 15.28 -0.93 -8.02
N ASP A 122 15.15 0.31 -8.47
CA ASP A 122 16.09 1.40 -8.14
C ASP A 122 15.84 2.00 -6.74
N GLY A 123 14.66 1.71 -6.18
CA GLY A 123 14.23 2.09 -4.83
C GLY A 123 13.37 3.35 -4.77
N GLU A 124 13.08 3.99 -5.90
CA GLU A 124 11.97 4.91 -6.09
C GLU A 124 10.71 4.11 -6.49
N PRO A 125 9.52 4.40 -5.92
CA PRO A 125 8.32 3.66 -6.30
C PRO A 125 7.70 4.22 -7.58
N ASP A 126 7.12 3.35 -8.44
CA ASP A 126 6.49 3.70 -9.74
C ASP A 126 5.51 4.90 -9.64
N SER A 127 4.88 5.08 -8.49
CA SER A 127 3.96 6.21 -8.27
C SER A 127 4.62 7.60 -8.22
N SER A 128 5.95 7.65 -8.08
CA SER A 128 6.75 8.88 -7.98
C SER A 128 8.00 8.88 -8.86
N ASP A 129 8.38 7.71 -9.39
CA ASP A 129 9.36 7.61 -10.45
C ASP A 129 8.82 8.27 -11.74
N THR A 130 9.72 8.65 -12.62
CA THR A 130 9.42 9.25 -13.93
C THR A 130 9.85 8.36 -15.10
N ASP A 131 10.45 7.22 -14.79
CA ASP A 131 10.98 6.21 -15.71
C ASP A 131 10.93 4.85 -14.97
N ASP A 132 9.74 4.27 -14.83
CA ASP A 132 9.46 3.12 -13.95
C ASP A 132 10.23 1.83 -14.36
N ASP A 133 10.83 1.77 -15.55
CA ASP A 133 11.62 0.64 -16.01
C ASP A 133 13.10 0.95 -16.32
N ASN A 134 13.49 2.22 -16.16
CA ASN A 134 14.84 2.76 -16.25
C ASN A 134 15.55 2.44 -17.58
N ASP A 135 14.80 2.39 -18.68
CA ASP A 135 15.37 2.19 -20.01
C ASP A 135 15.81 3.49 -20.70
N GLY A 136 15.45 4.63 -20.12
CA GLY A 136 15.84 5.97 -20.56
C GLY A 136 14.75 6.75 -21.27
N VAL A 137 13.55 6.17 -21.48
CA VAL A 137 12.37 6.86 -22.00
C VAL A 137 11.41 7.20 -20.85
N PRO A 138 11.09 8.48 -20.58
CA PRO A 138 10.18 8.82 -19.47
C PRO A 138 8.76 8.30 -19.67
N ASP A 139 8.05 7.89 -18.60
CA ASP A 139 6.73 7.24 -18.65
C ASP A 139 5.68 7.99 -19.50
N ILE A 140 5.77 9.32 -19.54
CA ILE A 140 4.84 10.18 -20.29
C ILE A 140 4.99 10.08 -21.80
N SER A 141 6.12 9.54 -22.25
CA SER A 141 6.55 9.43 -23.63
C SER A 141 6.90 7.99 -24.01
N ASP A 142 6.70 7.04 -23.09
CA ASP A 142 7.00 5.63 -23.28
C ASP A 142 5.73 4.83 -23.66
N ALA A 143 5.81 4.06 -24.74
CA ALA A 143 4.76 3.15 -25.20
C ALA A 143 4.56 1.96 -24.25
N TYR A 144 5.61 1.55 -23.53
CA TYR A 144 5.62 0.47 -22.54
C TYR A 144 6.25 0.90 -21.21
N PRO A 145 5.64 1.83 -20.44
CA PRO A 145 6.23 2.45 -19.23
C PRO A 145 6.68 1.52 -18.10
N LEU A 146 6.42 0.22 -18.17
CA LEU A 146 6.76 -0.76 -17.13
C LEU A 146 7.61 -1.90 -17.69
N ILE A 147 8.10 -1.79 -18.92
CA ILE A 147 8.78 -2.88 -19.62
C ILE A 147 9.96 -2.32 -20.42
N SER A 148 11.13 -2.36 -19.79
CA SER A 148 12.37 -1.89 -20.41
C SER A 148 12.60 -2.48 -21.81
N LEU A 149 13.01 -1.62 -22.73
CA LEU A 149 13.45 -1.97 -24.07
C LEU A 149 14.62 -2.97 -24.09
N ASP A 150 15.35 -3.19 -22.99
CA ASP A 150 16.53 -4.08 -22.89
C ASP A 150 17.58 -3.77 -23.99
N GLY A 151 17.72 -2.47 -24.31
CA GLY A 151 18.65 -1.97 -25.32
C GLY A 151 18.27 -2.29 -26.77
N ARG A 152 16.99 -2.57 -27.05
CA ARG A 152 16.45 -2.64 -28.42
C ARG A 152 16.57 -1.28 -29.12
N VAL A 153 16.56 -1.31 -30.45
CA VAL A 153 16.56 -0.08 -31.25
C VAL A 153 15.16 0.52 -31.13
N ASP A 154 15.15 1.82 -30.89
CA ASP A 154 13.99 2.69 -30.81
C ASP A 154 14.42 3.99 -31.51
N THR A 155 13.99 4.16 -32.76
CA THR A 155 14.50 5.20 -33.65
C THR A 155 13.90 6.57 -33.33
N ASP A 156 12.66 6.65 -32.85
CA ASP A 156 11.99 7.90 -32.51
C ASP A 156 12.00 8.23 -31.00
N ASN A 157 12.44 7.28 -30.15
CA ASN A 157 12.54 7.37 -28.70
C ASN A 157 11.18 7.48 -27.99
N ASP A 158 10.18 6.76 -28.49
CA ASP A 158 8.85 6.67 -27.90
C ASP A 158 8.66 5.45 -26.97
N GLY A 159 9.70 4.64 -26.76
CA GLY A 159 9.64 3.46 -25.89
C GLY A 159 9.08 2.21 -26.58
N ALA A 160 8.68 2.27 -27.85
CA ALA A 160 8.38 1.08 -28.66
C ALA A 160 9.63 0.64 -29.46
N PRO A 161 9.98 -0.66 -29.48
CA PRO A 161 11.13 -1.10 -30.25
C PRO A 161 10.80 -1.19 -31.76
N ASP A 162 11.67 -0.68 -32.63
CA ASP A 162 11.54 -0.79 -34.11
C ASP A 162 11.27 -2.24 -34.55
N ASN A 163 11.88 -3.19 -33.82
CA ASN A 163 11.77 -4.62 -34.10
C ASN A 163 11.54 -5.40 -32.81
N CYS A 164 10.52 -6.25 -32.81
CA CYS A 164 10.15 -7.08 -31.66
C CYS A 164 10.33 -8.56 -31.97
N ASP A 165 11.37 -9.16 -31.39
CA ASP A 165 11.66 -10.59 -31.49
C ASP A 165 10.79 -11.42 -30.53
N SER A 166 11.01 -12.75 -30.48
CA SER A 166 10.24 -13.62 -29.58
C SER A 166 10.40 -13.30 -28.10
N ALA A 167 11.52 -12.70 -27.69
CA ALA A 167 11.75 -12.32 -26.29
C ALA A 167 10.94 -11.05 -25.96
N CYS A 168 10.96 -10.06 -26.85
CA CYS A 168 10.12 -8.87 -26.78
C CYS A 168 8.63 -9.21 -26.77
N LEU A 169 8.17 -10.08 -27.69
CA LEU A 169 6.77 -10.52 -27.70
C LEU A 169 6.35 -11.26 -26.41
N ALA A 170 7.31 -11.89 -25.73
CA ALA A 170 7.04 -12.60 -24.48
C ALA A 170 6.88 -11.66 -23.27
N THR A 171 7.40 -10.43 -23.33
CA THR A 171 7.17 -9.40 -22.30
C THR A 171 5.81 -8.72 -22.49
N GLY A 172 5.25 -8.77 -23.70
CA GLY A 172 3.98 -8.13 -24.05
C GLY A 172 4.15 -6.94 -24.98
N MET A 173 5.39 -6.59 -25.34
CA MET A 173 5.70 -5.59 -26.35
C MET A 173 5.34 -6.08 -27.76
N LEU A 174 5.13 -5.13 -28.66
CA LEU A 174 5.02 -5.29 -30.10
C LEU A 174 6.07 -4.39 -30.78
N ALA A 175 6.42 -4.71 -32.03
CA ALA A 175 7.23 -3.80 -32.82
C ALA A 175 6.46 -2.51 -33.04
N ASP A 176 7.18 -1.39 -33.04
CA ASP A 176 6.62 -0.14 -33.51
C ASP A 176 6.21 -0.28 -34.99
N THR A 177 5.25 0.54 -35.39
CA THR A 177 4.69 0.54 -36.74
C THR A 177 5.02 1.79 -37.53
N ASP A 178 5.69 2.76 -36.91
CA ASP A 178 6.10 4.06 -37.45
C ASP A 178 7.48 4.39 -36.85
N ASP A 179 8.51 3.59 -37.17
CA ASP A 179 9.81 3.55 -36.48
C ASP A 179 10.48 4.94 -36.29
N ASP A 180 10.17 5.93 -37.14
CA ASP A 180 10.74 7.29 -37.04
C ASP A 180 9.76 8.39 -36.62
N GLY A 181 8.51 8.04 -36.33
CA GLY A 181 7.48 8.91 -35.80
C GLY A 181 7.08 10.06 -36.72
N ASP A 182 7.31 9.96 -38.03
CA ASP A 182 6.97 11.02 -38.98
C ASP A 182 5.52 10.99 -39.50
N GLY A 183 4.78 9.95 -39.08
CA GLY A 183 3.34 9.80 -39.27
C GLY A 183 2.96 8.93 -40.46
N PHE A 184 3.91 8.15 -41.00
CA PHE A 184 3.69 7.16 -42.03
C PHE A 184 4.18 5.80 -41.55
N THR A 185 3.32 4.78 -41.60
CA THR A 185 3.72 3.47 -41.09
C THR A 185 4.84 2.85 -41.92
N ASP A 186 5.67 1.99 -41.33
CA ASP A 186 6.79 1.32 -42.04
C ASP A 186 6.30 0.61 -43.30
N GLN A 187 5.09 0.05 -43.25
CA GLN A 187 4.46 -0.62 -44.39
C GLN A 187 4.16 0.36 -45.53
N GLU A 188 3.64 1.55 -45.23
CA GLU A 188 3.38 2.60 -46.23
C GLU A 188 4.69 3.10 -46.86
N GLU A 189 5.72 3.21 -46.05
CA GLU A 189 7.04 3.66 -46.47
C GLU A 189 7.76 2.64 -47.36
N ILE A 190 7.75 1.36 -46.96
CA ILE A 190 8.26 0.25 -47.76
C ILE A 190 7.53 0.20 -49.11
N GLU A 191 6.22 0.43 -49.15
CA GLU A 191 5.43 0.46 -50.38
C GLU A 191 5.76 1.69 -51.25
N ALA A 192 6.07 2.83 -50.64
CA ALA A 192 6.47 4.05 -51.32
C ALA A 192 7.96 4.06 -51.73
N GLY A 193 8.77 3.13 -51.21
CA GLY A 193 10.21 3.08 -51.40
C GLY A 193 10.98 4.16 -50.62
N THR A 194 10.39 4.61 -49.49
CA THR A 194 10.98 5.54 -48.53
C THR A 194 11.52 4.77 -47.31
N SER A 195 12.03 5.44 -46.28
CA SER A 195 12.85 4.79 -45.24
C SER A 195 12.14 4.79 -43.90
N PRO A 196 11.68 3.63 -43.38
CA PRO A 196 11.02 3.49 -42.07
C PRO A 196 11.71 4.20 -40.90
N THR A 197 13.04 4.31 -40.96
CA THR A 197 13.86 4.82 -39.86
C THR A 197 14.51 6.19 -40.15
N ASP A 198 13.99 7.00 -41.09
CA ASP A 198 14.52 8.34 -41.39
C ASP A 198 13.39 9.36 -41.57
N PRO A 199 13.11 10.21 -40.56
CA PRO A 199 11.90 11.04 -40.52
C PRO A 199 11.91 12.19 -41.56
N ASN A 200 12.94 12.27 -42.41
CA ASN A 200 13.04 13.21 -43.52
C ASN A 200 12.82 12.56 -44.89
N ASN A 201 12.72 11.24 -44.90
CA ASN A 201 12.57 10.38 -46.07
C ASN A 201 11.25 9.63 -45.99
N TYR A 202 10.18 10.39 -46.24
CA TYR A 202 8.80 9.94 -46.26
C TYR A 202 8.10 10.08 -47.61
N PRO A 203 6.91 9.47 -47.79
CA PRO A 203 6.12 9.56 -49.01
C PRO A 203 5.68 10.98 -49.38
N LYS A 204 6.51 11.68 -50.17
CA LYS A 204 6.22 13.05 -50.66
C LYS A 204 5.21 13.00 -51.82
N GLY A 205 3.92 12.99 -51.50
CA GLY A 205 2.88 13.16 -52.52
C GLY A 205 1.49 12.61 -52.24
N SER A 206 1.22 12.02 -51.07
CA SER A 206 -0.11 11.49 -50.76
C SER A 206 -0.84 12.45 -49.82
N THR A 207 -1.76 13.26 -50.37
CA THR A 207 -2.79 13.91 -49.55
C THR A 207 -3.69 12.78 -49.02
N ILE A 208 -3.32 12.17 -47.90
CA ILE A 208 -4.21 11.23 -47.22
C ILE A 208 -5.41 12.04 -46.74
N LEU A 209 -6.56 11.85 -47.40
CA LEU A 209 -7.84 12.27 -46.87
C LEU A 209 -8.02 11.53 -45.54
N LYS A 210 -7.80 12.20 -44.40
CA LYS A 210 -8.26 11.73 -43.09
C LYS A 210 -9.79 11.63 -43.15
N ILE A 211 -10.32 10.45 -43.47
CA ILE A 211 -11.74 10.14 -43.26
C ILE A 211 -11.89 9.93 -41.75
N LEU A 212 -12.26 10.99 -41.04
CA LEU A 212 -12.84 10.86 -39.71
C LEU A 212 -14.06 9.94 -39.82
N PRO A 213 -14.15 8.84 -39.06
CA PRO A 213 -15.37 8.04 -39.05
C PRO A 213 -16.52 8.93 -38.58
N LEU A 214 -17.46 9.22 -39.49
CA LEU A 214 -18.72 9.84 -39.13
C LEU A 214 -19.42 8.85 -38.19
N LEU A 215 -19.60 9.23 -36.93
CA LEU A 215 -20.59 8.60 -36.07
C LEU A 215 -21.94 8.75 -36.76
N LEU A 216 -22.39 7.67 -37.39
CA LEU A 216 -23.75 7.55 -37.88
C LEU A 216 -24.62 7.45 -36.62
N ASN A 217 -25.22 8.58 -36.23
CA ASN A 217 -26.35 8.54 -35.31
C ASN A 217 -27.42 7.69 -36.01
N GLN A 218 -27.58 6.44 -35.56
CA GLN A 218 -28.76 5.68 -35.89
C GLN A 218 -29.92 6.27 -35.08
N GLU A 219 -31.00 6.58 -35.80
CA GLU A 219 -32.30 6.95 -35.22
C GLU A 219 -32.85 5.86 -34.30
#